data_AF-A0A2T3JUS6-F1
#
_entry.id   AF-A0A2T3JUS6-F1
#
_cell.length_a   1.000
_cell.length_b   1.000
_cell.length_c   1.000
_cell.angle_alpha   90.00
_cell.angle_beta   90.00
_cell.angle_gamma   90.00
#
_symmetry.space_group_name_H-M   'P 1'
#
loop_
_entity.id
_entity.type
_entity.pdbx_description
1 polymer ?
#
loop_
_entity_poly.entity_id
_entity_poly.type
_entity_poly.pdbx_seq_one_letter_code
_entity_poly.pdbx_strand_id
1 'polypeptide(L)'
;MNKRILIGIVIIAAAIIGIKMFTTTVENVATETTKDVLNNVVKANLKPVAAAIKNQQLCQSGADTQLQALGHEGQPLARSMAYIALAQESYLQGDNQKALVELQQSLDASGKKISPQQRDQLLKGLAKGAEELAAKRKQNGFSRNCQPL
;
A
#
# COMPACT_ATOMS: atom_id res chain seq x y z
N MET A 1 14.25 -20.82 -3.14
CA MET A 1 13.62 -19.51 -2.79
C MET A 1 12.17 -19.77 -2.43
N ASN A 2 11.75 -19.48 -1.20
CA ASN A 2 10.43 -19.89 -0.69
C ASN A 2 9.32 -19.17 -1.47
N LYS A 3 8.40 -19.88 -2.13
CA LYS A 3 7.38 -19.29 -3.05
C LYS A 3 6.51 -18.19 -2.40
N ARG A 4 6.29 -18.26 -1.08
CA ARG A 4 5.60 -17.23 -0.28
C ARG A 4 6.34 -15.88 -0.27
N ILE A 5 7.65 -15.89 -0.44
CA ILE A 5 8.51 -14.70 -0.44
C ILE A 5 8.43 -13.96 -1.77
N LEU A 6 8.22 -14.63 -2.90
CA LEU A 6 8.05 -13.92 -4.17
C LEU A 6 6.78 -13.07 -4.18
N ILE A 7 5.70 -13.65 -3.65
CA ILE A 7 4.37 -13.07 -3.68
C ILE A 7 4.30 -11.76 -2.87
N GLY A 8 4.90 -11.72 -1.67
CA GLY A 8 4.91 -10.47 -0.89
C GLY A 8 5.69 -9.32 -1.55
N ILE A 9 6.67 -9.58 -2.43
CA ILE A 9 7.41 -8.52 -3.14
C ILE A 9 6.54 -7.95 -4.27
N VAL A 10 5.84 -8.82 -5.01
CA VAL A 10 4.94 -8.43 -6.10
C VAL A 10 3.77 -7.59 -5.56
N ILE A 11 3.25 -7.95 -4.38
CA ILE A 11 2.17 -7.23 -3.69
C ILE A 11 2.63 -5.83 -3.26
N ILE A 12 3.84 -5.68 -2.73
CA ILE A 12 4.38 -4.36 -2.33
C ILE A 12 4.59 -3.46 -3.55
N ALA A 13 5.13 -3.99 -4.65
CA ALA A 13 5.29 -3.23 -5.88
C ALA A 13 3.94 -2.84 -6.50
N ALA A 14 2.93 -3.72 -6.45
CA ALA A 14 1.58 -3.41 -6.93
C ALA A 14 0.87 -2.36 -6.04
N ALA A 15 1.17 -2.30 -4.73
CA ALA A 15 0.64 -1.30 -3.79
C ALA A 15 0.94 0.12 -4.22
N ILE A 16 2.08 0.26 -4.86
CA ILE A 16 2.68 1.53 -5.22
C ILE A 16 2.17 2.02 -6.59
N ILE A 17 1.67 1.13 -7.44
CA ILE A 17 1.18 1.42 -8.81
C ILE A 17 -0.35 1.29 -8.91
N GLY A 18 -1.04 1.27 -7.76
CA GLY A 18 -2.50 1.26 -7.69
C GLY A 18 -3.13 -0.13 -7.58
N ILE A 19 -4.16 -0.19 -6.74
CA ILE A 19 -4.91 -1.39 -6.32
C ILE A 19 -5.40 -2.25 -7.51
N LYS A 20 -5.66 -1.66 -8.68
CA LYS A 20 -6.20 -2.36 -9.85
C LYS A 20 -5.26 -3.44 -10.43
N MET A 21 -3.95 -3.37 -10.21
CA MET A 21 -3.01 -4.36 -10.76
C MET A 21 -2.73 -5.55 -9.83
N PHE A 22 -3.14 -5.49 -8.56
CA PHE A 22 -2.88 -6.57 -7.61
C PHE A 22 -3.56 -7.88 -7.94
N THR A 23 -4.80 -7.83 -8.43
CA THR A 23 -5.58 -9.03 -8.69
C THR A 23 -5.03 -9.75 -9.92
N THR A 24 -4.73 -9.02 -10.98
CA THR A 24 -4.42 -9.62 -12.29
C THR A 24 -3.03 -10.25 -12.36
N THR A 25 -2.01 -9.63 -11.77
CA THR A 25 -0.62 -10.11 -11.89
C THR A 25 -0.33 -11.27 -10.94
N VAL A 26 -0.95 -11.28 -9.76
CA VAL A 26 -0.73 -12.31 -8.74
C VAL A 26 -1.51 -13.59 -9.06
N GLU A 27 -2.71 -13.48 -9.65
CA GLU A 27 -3.52 -14.63 -10.09
C GLU A 27 -2.86 -15.43 -11.23
N ASN A 28 -2.10 -14.77 -12.11
CA ASN A 28 -1.49 -15.43 -13.28
C ASN A 28 -0.24 -16.28 -12.97
N VAL A 29 0.35 -16.17 -11.77
CA VAL A 29 1.64 -16.82 -11.43
C VAL A 29 1.48 -17.91 -10.35
N ALA A 30 0.31 -18.03 -9.72
CA ALA A 30 0.04 -19.02 -8.68
C ALA A 30 -0.61 -20.29 -9.24
N THR A 31 -0.20 -21.48 -8.74
CA THR A 31 -0.93 -22.74 -8.99
C THR A 31 -2.30 -22.74 -8.30
N GLU A 32 -3.29 -23.49 -8.79
CA GLU A 32 -4.69 -23.52 -8.27
C GLU A 32 -4.80 -23.60 -6.73
N THR A 33 -4.09 -24.52 -6.08
CA THR A 33 -4.07 -24.64 -4.59
C THR A 33 -3.43 -23.42 -3.91
N THR A 34 -2.46 -22.78 -4.58
CA THR A 34 -1.83 -21.54 -4.09
C THR A 34 -2.76 -20.35 -4.32
N LYS A 35 -3.54 -20.30 -5.41
CA LYS A 35 -4.51 -19.25 -5.68
C LYS A 35 -5.58 -19.19 -4.60
N ASP A 36 -6.04 -20.33 -4.10
CA ASP A 36 -7.07 -20.37 -3.05
C ASP A 36 -6.54 -19.92 -1.69
N VAL A 37 -5.38 -20.41 -1.28
CA VAL A 37 -4.72 -19.94 -0.04
C VAL A 37 -4.39 -18.46 -0.14
N LEU A 38 -3.94 -18.02 -1.31
CA LEU A 38 -3.62 -16.62 -1.57
C LEU A 38 -4.88 -15.76 -1.56
N ASN A 39 -5.94 -16.18 -2.24
CA ASN A 39 -7.21 -15.47 -2.26
C ASN A 39 -7.82 -15.40 -0.87
N ASN A 40 -7.84 -16.49 -0.10
CA ASN A 40 -8.52 -16.48 1.19
C ASN A 40 -7.68 -15.81 2.28
N VAL A 41 -6.40 -16.16 2.41
CA VAL A 41 -5.54 -15.63 3.48
C VAL A 41 -5.07 -14.21 3.18
N VAL A 42 -4.65 -13.92 1.94
CA VAL A 42 -4.18 -12.57 1.60
C VAL A 42 -5.35 -11.59 1.50
N LYS A 43 -6.48 -11.94 0.86
CA LYS A 43 -7.62 -11.00 0.83
C LYS A 43 -8.16 -10.74 2.23
N ALA A 44 -8.25 -11.76 3.10
CA ALA A 44 -8.67 -11.55 4.49
C ALA A 44 -7.73 -10.60 5.24
N ASN A 45 -6.41 -10.82 5.11
CA ASN A 45 -5.40 -9.96 5.73
C ASN A 45 -5.41 -8.52 5.20
N LEU A 46 -5.75 -8.32 3.93
CA LEU A 46 -5.69 -7.01 3.29
C LEU A 46 -7.01 -6.24 3.34
N LYS A 47 -8.13 -6.90 3.59
CA LYS A 47 -9.46 -6.27 3.67
C LYS A 47 -9.52 -5.03 4.58
N PRO A 48 -9.02 -5.06 5.84
CA PRO A 48 -9.10 -3.89 6.71
C PRO A 48 -8.24 -2.72 6.18
N VAL A 49 -7.06 -3.02 5.64
CA VAL A 49 -6.17 -2.00 5.05
C VAL A 49 -6.78 -1.42 3.77
N ALA A 50 -7.34 -2.25 2.90
CA ALA A 50 -8.01 -1.80 1.69
C ALA A 50 -9.21 -0.89 2.01
N ALA A 51 -9.97 -1.19 3.06
CA ALA A 51 -11.04 -0.33 3.55
C ALA A 51 -10.50 1.02 4.04
N ALA A 52 -9.44 1.01 4.86
CA ALA A 52 -8.82 2.22 5.36
C ALA A 52 -8.22 3.10 4.24
N ILE A 53 -7.58 2.49 3.23
CA ILE A 53 -7.08 3.20 2.02
C ILE A 53 -8.25 3.83 1.25
N LYS A 54 -9.36 3.10 1.09
CA LYS A 54 -10.55 3.66 0.44
C LYS A 54 -11.10 4.87 1.22
N ASN A 55 -11.12 4.78 2.54
CA ASN A 55 -11.57 5.87 3.40
C ASN A 55 -10.65 7.09 3.28
N GLN A 56 -9.34 6.89 3.14
CA GLN A 56 -8.37 7.94 2.85
C GLN A 56 -8.60 8.59 1.47
N GLN A 57 -8.89 7.81 0.44
CA GLN A 57 -9.25 8.32 -0.90
C GLN A 57 -10.57 9.11 -0.91
N LEU A 58 -11.45 8.83 0.05
CA LEU A 58 -12.72 9.51 0.27
C LEU A 58 -12.62 10.62 1.33
N CYS A 59 -11.40 10.93 1.79
CA CYS A 59 -11.15 11.98 2.78
C CYS A 59 -12.00 11.83 4.05
N GLN A 60 -12.28 10.59 4.45
CA GLN A 60 -13.02 10.31 5.68
C GLN A 60 -12.14 10.58 6.90
N SER A 61 -12.71 11.25 7.89
CA SER A 61 -12.03 11.50 9.16
C SER A 61 -11.61 10.18 9.83
N GLY A 62 -10.40 10.14 10.38
CA GLY A 62 -9.84 8.97 11.07
C GLY A 62 -9.24 7.90 10.15
N ALA A 63 -9.27 8.06 8.82
CA ALA A 63 -8.66 7.10 7.90
C ALA A 63 -7.15 6.92 8.15
N ASP A 64 -6.42 8.01 8.36
CA ASP A 64 -4.97 7.96 8.67
C ASP A 64 -4.70 7.30 10.02
N THR A 65 -5.54 7.56 11.03
CA THR A 65 -5.45 6.89 12.35
C THR A 65 -5.67 5.39 12.22
N GLN A 66 -6.65 4.99 11.41
CA GLN A 66 -6.93 3.58 11.14
C GLN A 66 -5.77 2.91 10.39
N LEU A 67 -5.19 3.59 9.39
CA LEU A 67 -3.99 3.11 8.70
C LEU A 67 -2.80 3.00 9.64
N GLN A 68 -2.61 3.95 10.55
CA GLN A 68 -1.54 3.90 11.55
C GLN A 68 -1.71 2.70 12.50
N ALA A 69 -2.92 2.49 13.03
CA ALA A 69 -3.22 1.31 13.84
C ALA A 69 -2.93 0.00 13.09
N LEU A 70 -3.37 -0.10 11.83
CA LEU A 70 -3.10 -1.26 10.98
C LEU A 70 -1.61 -1.42 10.62
N GLY A 71 -0.86 -0.32 10.56
CA GLY A 71 0.59 -0.28 10.41
C GLY A 71 1.34 -0.82 11.65
N HIS A 72 0.78 -0.67 12.84
CA HIS A 72 1.35 -1.18 14.08
C HIS A 72 0.94 -2.63 14.38
N GLU A 73 -0.36 -2.93 14.23
CA GLU A 73 -0.97 -4.17 14.74
C GLU A 73 -1.26 -5.22 13.66
N GLY A 74 -1.22 -4.84 12.39
CA GLY A 74 -1.55 -5.74 11.28
C GLY A 74 -0.58 -6.91 11.12
N GLN A 75 -0.96 -7.89 10.31
CA GLN A 75 0.00 -8.89 9.81
C GLN A 75 1.05 -8.21 8.89
N PRO A 76 2.26 -8.77 8.71
CA PRO A 76 3.38 -8.14 7.99
C PRO A 76 3.02 -7.45 6.67
N LEU A 77 2.19 -8.11 5.85
CA LEU A 77 1.74 -7.59 4.56
C LEU A 77 0.75 -6.43 4.70
N ALA A 78 -0.19 -6.53 5.63
CA ALA A 78 -1.16 -5.49 5.95
C ALA A 78 -0.45 -4.25 6.50
N ARG A 79 0.51 -4.45 7.41
CA ARG A 79 1.36 -3.37 7.94
C ARG A 79 2.12 -2.66 6.84
N SER A 80 2.77 -3.41 5.97
CA SER A 80 3.53 -2.86 4.84
C SER A 80 2.62 -2.01 3.93
N MET A 81 1.43 -2.50 3.60
CA MET A 81 0.49 -1.73 2.78
C MET A 81 -0.06 -0.49 3.48
N ALA A 82 -0.34 -0.57 4.79
CA ALA A 82 -0.83 0.55 5.56
C ALA A 82 0.20 1.69 5.60
N TYR A 83 1.47 1.36 5.83
CA TYR A 83 2.55 2.36 5.81
C TYR A 83 2.84 2.93 4.42
N ILE A 84 2.61 2.18 3.34
CA ILE A 84 2.71 2.73 1.98
C ILE A 84 1.63 3.79 1.75
N ALA A 85 0.40 3.54 2.19
CA ALA A 85 -0.70 4.49 2.06
C ALA A 85 -0.47 5.76 2.90
N LEU A 86 0.06 5.60 4.11
CA LEU A 86 0.49 6.74 4.94
C LEU A 86 1.61 7.52 4.27
N ALA A 87 2.63 6.83 3.73
CA ALA A 87 3.74 7.49 3.04
C ALA A 87 3.26 8.29 1.81
N GLN A 88 2.31 7.75 1.04
CA GLN A 88 1.71 8.44 -0.10
C GLN A 88 0.97 9.69 0.33
N GLU A 89 0.27 9.63 1.46
CA GLU A 89 -0.42 10.79 2.05
C GLU A 89 0.55 11.86 2.51
N SER A 90 1.55 11.49 3.32
CA SER A 90 2.58 12.41 3.80
C SER A 90 3.30 13.07 2.64
N TYR A 91 3.64 12.32 1.59
CA TYR A 91 4.23 12.85 0.37
C TYR A 91 3.29 13.85 -0.33
N LEU A 92 2.00 13.50 -0.45
CA LEU A 92 0.99 14.37 -1.07
C LEU A 92 0.79 15.68 -0.30
N GLN A 93 0.91 15.64 1.03
CA GLN A 93 0.86 16.80 1.93
C GLN A 93 2.17 17.60 1.96
N GLY A 94 3.23 17.14 1.28
CA GLY A 94 4.53 17.80 1.23
C GLY A 94 5.47 17.44 2.38
N ASP A 95 5.07 16.57 3.30
CA ASP A 95 5.92 16.05 4.38
C ASP A 95 6.76 14.86 3.88
N ASN A 96 7.76 15.19 3.05
CA ASN A 96 8.64 14.21 2.44
C ASN A 96 9.46 13.43 3.48
N GLN A 97 9.82 14.06 4.61
CA GLN A 97 10.59 13.38 5.65
C GLN A 97 9.75 12.30 6.33
N LYS A 98 8.51 12.61 6.70
CA LYS A 98 7.58 11.62 7.26
C LYS A 98 7.26 10.53 6.24
N ALA A 99 7.06 10.88 4.97
CA ALA A 99 6.83 9.92 3.90
C ALA A 99 7.96 8.90 3.75
N LEU A 100 9.22 9.34 3.89
CA LEU A 100 10.39 8.45 3.88
C LEU A 100 10.42 7.51 5.08
N VAL A 101 10.09 8.00 6.27
CA VAL A 101 10.02 7.19 7.50
C VAL A 101 8.94 6.12 7.39
N GLU A 102 7.74 6.50 6.95
CA GLU A 102 6.63 5.57 6.77
C GLU A 102 6.95 4.55 5.67
N LEU A 103 7.56 4.98 4.56
CA LEU A 103 8.02 4.02 3.56
C LEU A 103 9.02 3.03 4.14
N GLN A 104 10.01 3.49 4.91
CA GLN A 104 10.97 2.60 5.57
C GLN A 104 10.28 1.61 6.53
N GLN A 105 9.29 2.06 7.31
CA GLN A 105 8.49 1.18 8.17
C GLN A 105 7.73 0.11 7.36
N SER A 106 7.26 0.45 6.16
CA SER A 106 6.68 -0.54 5.25
C SER A 106 7.69 -1.62 4.85
N LEU A 107 8.91 -1.20 4.51
CA LEU A 107 10.00 -2.10 4.12
C LEU A 107 10.36 -3.05 5.27
N ASP A 108 10.48 -2.51 6.48
CA ASP A 108 10.80 -3.29 7.68
C ASP A 108 9.67 -4.27 8.01
N ALA A 109 8.41 -3.84 7.91
CA ALA A 109 7.24 -4.69 8.11
C ALA A 109 7.18 -5.86 7.11
N SER A 110 7.69 -5.68 5.89
CA SER A 110 7.76 -6.76 4.90
C SER A 110 8.70 -7.90 5.29
N GLY A 111 9.58 -7.68 6.27
CA GLY A 111 10.58 -8.64 6.74
C GLY A 111 11.65 -8.99 5.70
N LYS A 112 11.73 -8.23 4.61
CA LYS A 112 12.63 -8.52 3.49
C LYS A 112 13.74 -7.50 3.41
N LYS A 113 14.96 -8.02 3.30
CA LYS A 113 16.13 -7.26 2.87
C LYS A 113 15.97 -6.99 1.37
N ILE A 114 15.57 -5.78 1.05
CA ILE A 114 15.53 -5.26 -0.32
C ILE A 114 16.84 -4.56 -0.63
N SER A 115 17.28 -4.67 -1.88
CA SER A 115 18.51 -4.00 -2.33
C SER A 115 18.33 -2.48 -2.37
N PRO A 116 19.42 -1.70 -2.31
CA PRO A 116 19.36 -0.24 -2.47
C PRO A 116 18.63 0.19 -3.75
N GLN A 117 18.83 -0.53 -4.87
CA GLN A 117 18.15 -0.26 -6.14
C GLN A 117 16.63 -0.48 -6.06
N GLN A 118 16.19 -1.52 -5.34
CA GLN A 118 14.76 -1.76 -5.11
C GLN A 118 14.17 -0.70 -4.20
N ARG A 119 14.90 -0.28 -3.16
CA ARG A 119 14.49 0.85 -2.31
C ARG A 119 14.31 2.13 -3.13
N ASP A 120 15.25 2.46 -4.01
CA ASP A 120 15.16 3.63 -4.89
C ASP A 120 13.97 3.54 -5.88
N GLN A 121 13.64 2.34 -6.37
CA GLN A 121 12.45 2.14 -7.19
C GLN A 121 11.15 2.34 -6.39
N LEU A 122 11.10 1.87 -5.14
CA LEU A 122 9.96 2.06 -4.25
C LEU A 122 9.78 3.55 -3.89
N LEU A 123 10.89 4.26 -3.69
CA LEU A 123 10.92 5.71 -3.49
C LEU A 123 10.42 6.49 -4.71
N LYS A 124 10.86 6.11 -5.92
CA LYS A 124 10.33 6.70 -7.17
C LYS A 124 8.85 6.38 -7.37
N GLY A 125 8.45 5.17 -7.00
CA GLY A 125 7.05 4.75 -7.05
C GLY A 125 6.17 5.47 -6.04
N LEU A 126 6.73 5.96 -4.92
CA LEU A 126 5.98 6.70 -3.90
C LEU A 126 5.33 7.97 -4.48
N ALA A 127 6.08 8.74 -5.27
CA ALA A 127 5.55 9.93 -5.95
C ALA A 127 4.38 9.58 -6.88
N LYS A 128 4.50 8.50 -7.66
CA LYS A 128 3.43 8.00 -8.52
C LYS A 128 2.20 7.56 -7.72
N GLY A 129 2.41 6.84 -6.62
CA GLY A 129 1.32 6.44 -5.73
C GLY A 129 0.58 7.64 -5.11
N ALA A 130 1.31 8.68 -4.72
CA ALA A 130 0.73 9.93 -4.24
C ALA A 130 -0.06 10.68 -5.35
N GLU A 131 0.41 10.66 -6.59
CA GLU A 131 -0.35 11.17 -7.75
C GLU A 131 -1.63 10.37 -8.01
N GLU A 132 -1.57 9.05 -7.91
CA GLU A 132 -2.76 8.20 -8.05
C GLU A 132 -3.78 8.44 -6.93
N LEU A 133 -3.31 8.61 -5.68
CA LEU A 133 -4.14 9.01 -4.56
C LEU A 133 -4.81 10.37 -4.80
N ALA A 134 -4.06 11.36 -5.27
CA ALA A 134 -4.59 12.66 -5.66
C ALA A 134 -5.65 12.55 -6.78
N ALA A 135 -5.39 11.73 -7.80
CA ALA A 135 -6.34 11.48 -8.88
C ALA A 135 -7.61 10.79 -8.38
N LYS A 136 -7.49 9.85 -7.44
CA LYS A 136 -8.63 9.18 -6.80
C LYS A 136 -9.47 10.15 -5.96
N ARG A 137 -8.84 11.01 -5.16
CA ARG A 137 -9.53 12.09 -4.43
C ARG A 137 -10.31 12.99 -5.38
N LYS A 138 -9.69 13.41 -6.49
CA LYS A 138 -10.34 14.22 -7.52
C LYS A 138 -11.56 13.52 -8.14
N GLN A 139 -11.45 12.22 -8.43
CA GLN A 139 -12.58 11.42 -8.93
C GLN A 139 -13.74 11.35 -7.93
N ASN A 140 -13.45 11.45 -6.63
CA ASN A 140 -14.43 11.43 -5.56
C ASN A 140 -14.91 12.84 -5.14
N GLY A 141 -14.54 13.90 -5.88
CA GLY A 141 -14.97 15.26 -5.57
C GLY A 141 -14.13 15.97 -4.51
N PHE A 142 -12.90 15.51 -4.26
CA PHE A 142 -11.97 16.12 -3.30
C PHE A 142 -10.69 16.64 -3.95
N SER A 143 -10.16 17.73 -3.40
CA SER A 143 -8.84 18.26 -3.71
C SER A 143 -7.73 17.36 -3.17
N ARG A 144 -6.47 17.66 -3.51
CA ARG A 144 -5.30 16.94 -2.98
C ARG A 144 -5.25 16.96 -1.45
N ASN A 145 -5.76 18.03 -0.83
CA ASN A 145 -5.75 18.26 0.62
C ASN A 145 -7.11 17.96 1.27
N CYS A 146 -7.93 17.09 0.65
CA CYS A 146 -9.22 16.68 1.19
C CYS A 146 -10.25 17.81 1.40
N GLN A 147 -10.13 18.90 0.64
CA GLN A 147 -11.19 19.91 0.56
C GLN A 147 -12.19 19.51 -0.53
N PRO A 148 -13.50 19.73 -0.36
CA PRO A 148 -14.46 19.57 -1.45
C PRO A 148 -14.07 20.41 -2.68
N LEU A 149 -14.23 19.85 -3.87
CA LEU A 149 -14.04 20.54 -5.16
C LEU A 149 -15.28 21.32 -5.59
#